data_AF-A0A2V9W8M3-F1
#
_entry.id   AF-A0A2V9W8M3-F1
#
_cell.length_a   1.000
_cell.length_b   1.000
_cell.length_c   1.000
_cell.angle_alpha   90.00
_cell.angle_beta   90.00
_cell.angle_gamma   90.00
#
_symmetry.space_group_name_H-M   'P 1'
#
loop_
_entity.id
_entity.type
_entity.pdbx_description
1 polymer ?
#
loop_
_entity_poly.entity_id
_entity_poly.type
_entity_poly.pdbx_seq_one_letter_code
_entity_poly.pdbx_strand_id
1 'polypeptide(L)'
;SGKWQQEQEAGIVHSRPWPRDLRGRIVLAKDRTLEVDLPGVICRGSAGAALVLNCRDSDDPWPIVPAALNAGTFPIFPGAGAPSVTIPQMGAFYAATRNFFTGAITPGVGKFKNVSKFYSAAFLPREKYLLWLFASTDGHIHMVDGITDQTSKLDWGSDVATLKTSCGAGWQILGTTYHEETGDSVRAYEIPDRDPVAVSAAVDFSNGEITALWTEANSDTAIAVVRNRETGRYEAFRLAVACSQ
;
A
#
# COMPACT_ATOMS: atom_id res chain seq x y z
N SER A 1 -28.40 8.04 8.00
CA SER A 1 -28.25 6.80 7.20
C SER A 1 -28.16 7.17 5.73
N GLY A 2 -26.95 7.45 5.23
CA GLY A 2 -26.75 7.59 3.78
C GLY A 2 -26.69 6.20 3.16
N LYS A 3 -27.63 5.86 2.27
CA LYS A 3 -27.47 4.67 1.43
C LYS A 3 -26.51 5.05 0.31
N TRP A 4 -25.36 4.38 0.24
CA TRP A 4 -24.50 4.47 -0.93
C TRP A 4 -25.33 4.08 -2.16
N GLN A 5 -25.30 4.93 -3.18
CA GLN A 5 -25.91 4.67 -4.47
C GLN A 5 -24.78 4.61 -5.50
N GLN A 6 -24.82 3.61 -6.36
CA GLN A 6 -23.90 3.53 -7.49
C GLN A 6 -24.22 4.70 -8.43
N GLU A 7 -23.27 5.63 -8.56
CA GLU A 7 -23.42 6.74 -9.50
C GLU A 7 -23.07 6.30 -10.92
N GLN A 8 -21.96 5.56 -11.09
CA GLN A 8 -21.43 5.19 -12.40
C GLN A 8 -20.71 3.84 -12.32
N GLU A 9 -20.59 3.20 -13.48
CA GLU A 9 -19.85 1.94 -13.67
C GLU A 9 -19.14 2.01 -15.02
N ALA A 10 -17.91 1.50 -15.06
CA ALA A 10 -17.14 1.38 -16.29
C ALA A 10 -16.59 -0.04 -16.39
N GLY A 11 -16.88 -0.70 -17.50
CA GLY A 11 -16.34 -2.01 -17.81
C GLY A 11 -14.84 -1.94 -18.11
N ILE A 12 -14.10 -2.96 -17.68
CA ILE A 12 -12.67 -3.09 -17.94
C ILE A 12 -12.51 -4.07 -19.11
N VAL A 13 -12.04 -3.56 -20.24
CA VAL A 13 -11.72 -4.41 -21.40
C VAL A 13 -10.37 -5.09 -21.16
N HIS A 14 -10.33 -6.42 -21.27
CA HIS A 14 -9.13 -7.23 -21.04
C HIS A 14 -9.02 -8.35 -22.08
N SER A 15 -7.80 -8.71 -22.47
CA SER A 15 -7.54 -9.74 -23.49
C SER A 15 -7.34 -11.15 -22.90
N ARG A 16 -6.98 -11.24 -21.61
CA ARG A 16 -6.67 -12.48 -20.89
C ARG A 16 -7.65 -12.71 -19.74
N PRO A 17 -7.95 -13.97 -19.37
CA PRO A 17 -8.76 -14.25 -18.18
C PRO A 17 -8.13 -13.63 -16.92
N TRP A 18 -8.97 -13.10 -16.04
CA TRP A 18 -8.52 -12.65 -14.73
C TRP A 18 -8.06 -13.82 -13.86
N PRO A 19 -7.10 -13.60 -12.95
CA PRO A 19 -6.82 -14.56 -11.90
C PRO A 19 -8.06 -14.78 -11.03
N ARG A 20 -8.11 -15.92 -10.34
CA ARG A 20 -9.23 -16.29 -9.46
C ARG A 20 -9.49 -15.25 -8.36
N ASP A 21 -8.44 -14.62 -7.87
CA ASP A 21 -8.47 -13.55 -6.88
C ASP A 21 -7.87 -12.29 -7.51
N LEU A 22 -8.72 -11.37 -7.96
CA LEU A 22 -8.27 -10.18 -8.68
C LEU A 22 -7.83 -9.12 -7.66
N ARG A 23 -6.52 -8.88 -7.58
CA ARG A 23 -5.97 -7.74 -6.85
C ARG A 23 -5.69 -6.60 -7.83
N GLY A 24 -6.09 -5.40 -7.47
CA GLY A 24 -5.84 -4.21 -8.24
C GLY A 24 -5.56 -3.02 -7.35
N ARG A 25 -4.96 -1.99 -7.92
CA ARG A 25 -4.75 -0.71 -7.25
C ARG A 25 -5.46 0.38 -8.04
N ILE A 26 -6.18 1.23 -7.32
CA ILE A 26 -6.77 2.45 -7.89
C ILE A 26 -6.02 3.64 -7.30
N VAL A 27 -5.48 4.47 -8.17
CA VAL A 27 -4.82 5.72 -7.82
C VAL A 27 -5.62 6.87 -8.41
N LEU A 28 -6.10 7.76 -7.53
CA LEU A 28 -6.73 9.01 -7.94
C LEU A 28 -5.73 10.15 -7.75
N ALA A 29 -5.36 10.80 -8.84
CA ALA A 29 -4.54 12.00 -8.83
C ALA A 29 -5.36 13.24 -8.48
N LYS A 30 -4.69 14.32 -8.06
CA LYS A 30 -5.32 15.58 -7.61
C LYS A 30 -6.12 16.29 -8.70
N ASP A 31 -5.76 16.07 -9.95
CA ASP A 31 -6.45 16.57 -11.15
C ASP A 31 -7.66 15.71 -11.57
N ARG A 32 -8.08 14.76 -10.71
CA ARG A 32 -9.12 13.75 -10.95
C ARG A 32 -8.77 12.73 -12.04
N THR A 33 -7.50 12.65 -12.44
CA THR A 33 -7.02 11.54 -13.27
C THR A 33 -7.04 10.26 -12.45
N LEU A 34 -7.56 9.20 -13.06
CA LEU A 34 -7.69 7.87 -12.47
C LEU A 34 -6.72 6.93 -13.17
N GLU A 35 -5.84 6.28 -12.41
CA GLU A 35 -5.01 5.18 -12.89
C GLU A 35 -5.40 3.91 -12.12
N VAL A 36 -5.58 2.81 -12.86
CA VAL A 36 -5.95 1.51 -12.30
C VAL A 36 -4.94 0.48 -12.77
N ASP A 37 -4.21 -0.09 -11.83
CA ASP A 37 -3.27 -1.18 -12.07
C ASP A 37 -3.96 -2.51 -11.77
N LEU A 38 -4.01 -3.38 -12.78
CA LEU A 38 -4.60 -4.72 -12.71
C LEU A 38 -3.65 -5.77 -13.29
N PRO A 39 -3.85 -7.06 -12.96
CA PRO A 39 -2.99 -8.15 -13.43
C PRO A 39 -2.91 -8.19 -14.97
N GLY A 40 -1.81 -7.65 -15.52
CA GLY A 40 -1.55 -7.59 -16.96
C GLY A 40 -2.26 -6.47 -17.72
N VAL A 41 -2.96 -5.56 -17.02
CA VAL A 41 -3.73 -4.46 -17.63
C VAL A 41 -3.52 -3.18 -16.85
N ILE A 42 -3.29 -2.06 -17.54
CA ILE A 42 -3.35 -0.72 -16.96
C ILE A 42 -4.49 0.06 -17.59
N CYS A 43 -5.32 0.69 -16.76
CA CYS A 43 -6.39 1.57 -17.22
C CYS A 43 -6.13 3.01 -16.79
N ARG A 44 -6.42 3.95 -17.69
CA ARG A 44 -6.38 5.39 -17.41
C ARG A 44 -7.72 6.03 -17.74
N GLY A 45 -8.15 6.94 -16.89
CA GLY A 45 -9.43 7.62 -17.04
C GLY A 45 -9.51 8.90 -16.24
N SER A 46 -10.72 9.44 -16.13
CA SER A 46 -11.02 10.62 -15.32
C SER A 46 -12.29 10.42 -14.53
N ALA A 47 -12.26 10.73 -13.23
CA ALA A 47 -13.42 10.69 -12.34
C ALA A 47 -14.28 11.97 -12.50
N GLY A 48 -14.79 12.20 -13.70
CA GLY A 48 -15.59 13.38 -14.08
C GLY A 48 -17.10 13.09 -14.13
N ALA A 49 -17.82 13.84 -14.95
CA ALA A 49 -19.27 13.64 -15.16
C ALA A 49 -19.59 12.30 -15.84
N ALA A 50 -18.64 11.70 -16.57
CA ALA A 50 -18.72 10.34 -17.10
C ALA A 50 -17.40 9.60 -16.84
N LEU A 51 -17.49 8.44 -16.20
CA LEU A 51 -16.39 7.55 -15.91
C LEU A 51 -16.04 6.77 -17.18
N VAL A 52 -14.93 7.16 -17.79
CA VAL A 52 -14.38 6.48 -18.97
C VAL A 52 -13.02 5.94 -18.60
N LEU A 53 -12.82 4.63 -18.81
CA LEU A 53 -11.56 3.94 -18.64
C LEU A 53 -11.03 3.47 -19.99
N ASN A 54 -9.80 3.87 -20.30
CA ASN A 54 -9.05 3.36 -21.44
C ASN A 54 -8.03 2.36 -20.92
N CYS A 55 -8.26 1.08 -21.21
CA CYS A 55 -7.44 -0.02 -20.73
C CYS A 55 -6.56 -0.57 -21.85
N ARG A 56 -5.33 -0.95 -21.50
CA ARG A 56 -4.41 -1.65 -22.39
C ARG A 56 -3.67 -2.75 -21.62
N ASP A 57 -3.31 -3.81 -22.34
CA ASP A 57 -2.40 -4.81 -21.80
C ASP A 57 -1.05 -4.14 -21.45
N SER A 58 -0.49 -4.51 -20.30
CA SER A 58 0.73 -3.92 -19.79
C SER A 58 1.49 -4.89 -18.89
N ASP A 59 2.80 -4.99 -19.13
CA ASP A 59 3.77 -5.63 -18.25
C ASP A 59 4.63 -4.57 -17.52
N ASP A 60 4.22 -3.29 -17.59
CA ASP A 60 4.90 -2.19 -16.90
C ASP A 60 4.86 -2.42 -15.37
N PRO A 61 5.93 -2.04 -14.63
CA PRO A 61 5.98 -2.20 -13.19
C PRO A 61 4.92 -1.33 -12.51
N TRP A 62 4.19 -1.89 -11.55
CA TRP A 62 3.18 -1.14 -10.81
C TRP A 62 3.86 -0.19 -9.83
N PRO A 63 3.35 1.04 -9.65
CA PRO A 63 3.88 1.95 -8.64
C PRO A 63 3.70 1.34 -7.25
N ILE A 64 4.76 1.33 -6.45
CA ILE A 64 4.73 0.93 -5.03
C ILE A 64 4.91 2.13 -4.09
N VAL A 65 5.21 3.32 -4.65
CA VAL A 65 5.19 4.59 -3.92
C VAL A 65 3.83 5.27 -4.11
N PRO A 66 3.18 5.76 -3.06
CA PRO A 66 1.95 6.54 -3.20
C PRO A 66 2.19 7.78 -4.05
N ALA A 67 1.25 8.12 -4.96
CA ALA A 67 1.39 9.26 -5.86
C ALA A 67 1.68 10.58 -5.12
N ALA A 68 1.17 10.74 -3.89
CA ALA A 68 1.45 11.86 -2.98
C ALA A 68 2.94 12.10 -2.71
N LEU A 69 3.67 11.00 -2.58
CA LEU A 69 5.04 10.93 -2.11
C LEU A 69 6.04 10.74 -3.26
N ASN A 70 5.52 10.49 -4.46
CA ASN A 70 6.33 10.15 -5.61
C ASN A 70 7.24 11.31 -6.03
N ALA A 71 8.55 11.04 -6.10
CA ALA A 71 9.59 11.98 -6.50
C ALA A 71 9.62 13.30 -5.68
N GLY A 72 9.05 13.29 -4.47
CA GLY A 72 8.98 14.45 -3.59
C GLY A 72 10.04 14.44 -2.49
N THR A 73 10.30 15.62 -1.91
CA THR A 73 11.17 15.78 -0.75
C THR A 73 10.32 16.06 0.48
N PHE A 74 10.49 15.26 1.53
CA PHE A 74 9.64 15.32 2.72
C PHE A 74 10.47 15.38 4.00
N PRO A 75 10.01 16.13 5.02
CA PRO A 75 10.67 16.14 6.32
C PRO A 75 10.58 14.75 6.96
N ILE A 76 11.70 14.31 7.55
CA ILE A 76 11.80 13.01 8.24
C ILE A 76 11.09 13.08 9.59
N PHE A 77 11.14 14.23 10.26
CA PHE A 77 10.50 14.46 11.55
C PHE A 77 9.58 15.68 11.50
N PRO A 78 8.56 15.77 12.38
CA PRO A 78 7.79 16.99 12.56
C PRO A 78 8.68 18.12 13.09
N GLY A 79 8.57 19.32 12.51
CA GLY A 79 9.26 20.51 13.02
C GLY A 79 9.93 21.37 11.95
N ALA A 80 10.10 22.65 12.26
CA ALA A 80 10.80 23.58 11.38
C ALA A 80 12.31 23.24 11.34
N GLY A 81 12.88 23.19 10.14
CA GLY A 81 14.31 22.87 9.95
C GLY A 81 14.66 21.38 10.06
N ALA A 82 13.67 20.49 10.15
CA ALA A 82 13.90 19.05 10.15
C ALA A 82 14.61 18.59 8.86
N PRO A 83 15.53 17.61 8.95
CA PRO A 83 16.15 17.04 7.76
C PRO A 83 15.07 16.44 6.86
N SER A 84 15.26 16.55 5.56
CA SER A 84 14.32 16.03 4.57
C SER A 84 14.98 14.94 3.72
N VAL A 85 14.18 13.98 3.27
CA VAL A 85 14.62 12.92 2.37
C VAL A 85 13.82 12.97 1.08
N THR A 86 14.47 12.67 -0.03
CA THR A 86 13.80 12.49 -1.32
C THR A 86 13.28 11.07 -1.42
N ILE A 87 11.98 10.93 -1.70
CA ILE A 87 11.34 9.64 -1.96
C ILE A 87 11.34 9.44 -3.48
N PRO A 88 12.14 8.49 -4.02
CA PRO A 88 12.19 8.27 -5.45
C PRO A 88 10.89 7.60 -5.92
N GLN A 89 10.56 7.78 -7.19
CA GLN A 89 9.59 6.89 -7.84
C GLN A 89 10.09 5.46 -7.79
N MET A 90 9.21 4.50 -7.53
CA MET A 90 9.56 3.09 -7.55
C MET A 90 8.37 2.25 -7.99
N GLY A 91 8.64 1.27 -8.82
CA GLY A 91 7.68 0.27 -9.22
C GLY A 91 8.21 -1.16 -9.06
N ALA A 92 7.29 -2.11 -9.07
CA ALA A 92 7.56 -3.53 -8.94
C ALA A 92 6.77 -4.34 -9.97
N PHE A 93 7.37 -5.43 -10.45
CA PHE A 93 6.76 -6.26 -11.48
C PHE A 93 5.76 -7.25 -10.86
N TYR A 94 4.50 -7.18 -11.29
CA TYR A 94 3.43 -8.00 -10.75
C TYR A 94 3.26 -9.32 -11.52
N ALA A 95 3.23 -10.45 -10.81
CA ALA A 95 2.98 -11.76 -11.40
C ALA A 95 1.47 -12.02 -11.49
N ALA A 96 0.86 -11.66 -12.62
CA ALA A 96 -0.59 -11.70 -12.80
C ALA A 96 -1.25 -13.07 -12.53
N THR A 97 -0.53 -14.18 -12.71
CA THR A 97 -1.05 -15.53 -12.47
C THR A 97 -0.86 -16.03 -11.04
N ARG A 98 -0.20 -15.25 -10.18
CA ARG A 98 0.23 -15.66 -8.84
C ARG A 98 -0.18 -14.72 -7.72
N ASN A 99 -0.69 -13.55 -8.06
CA ASN A 99 -1.19 -12.52 -7.13
C ASN A 99 -0.15 -11.94 -6.16
N PHE A 100 1.10 -11.82 -6.59
CA PHE A 100 2.16 -11.16 -5.83
C PHE A 100 3.15 -10.48 -6.77
N PHE A 101 3.97 -9.59 -6.22
CA PHE A 101 5.12 -9.01 -6.92
C PHE A 101 6.26 -10.02 -7.01
N THR A 102 6.92 -10.07 -8.17
CA THR A 102 8.00 -11.03 -8.46
C THR A 102 9.26 -10.81 -7.64
N GLY A 103 9.37 -9.67 -6.94
CA GLY A 103 10.56 -9.21 -6.25
C GLY A 103 11.46 -8.31 -7.11
N ALA A 104 11.26 -8.27 -8.43
CA ALA A 104 11.96 -7.33 -9.30
C ALA A 104 11.41 -5.91 -9.08
N ILE A 105 12.31 -4.95 -8.84
CA ILE A 105 11.98 -3.55 -8.55
C ILE A 105 12.76 -2.60 -9.45
N THR A 106 12.17 -1.44 -9.76
CA THR A 106 12.80 -0.42 -10.58
C THR A 106 12.40 1.00 -10.16
N PRO A 107 13.36 1.93 -9.96
CA PRO A 107 14.78 1.67 -9.83
C PRO A 107 15.07 0.78 -8.61
N GLY A 108 16.25 0.18 -8.55
CA GLY A 108 16.66 -0.63 -7.40
C GLY A 108 16.86 0.21 -6.13
N VAL A 109 16.78 -0.44 -4.97
CA VAL A 109 17.13 0.15 -3.66
C VAL A 109 18.62 -0.10 -3.44
N GLY A 110 19.47 0.90 -3.64
CA GLY A 110 20.93 0.75 -3.51
C GLY A 110 21.46 -0.39 -4.40
N LYS A 111 22.05 -1.42 -3.78
CA LYS A 111 22.55 -2.61 -4.52
C LYS A 111 21.44 -3.59 -4.92
N PHE A 112 20.23 -3.47 -4.35
CA PHE A 112 19.15 -4.43 -4.55
C PHE A 112 18.32 -4.07 -5.78
N LYS A 113 18.48 -4.83 -6.86
CA LYS A 113 17.59 -4.80 -8.03
C LYS A 113 16.44 -5.80 -7.91
N ASN A 114 16.61 -6.78 -7.03
CA ASN A 114 15.60 -7.77 -6.68
C ASN A 114 15.57 -7.91 -5.15
N VAL A 115 14.37 -8.09 -4.62
CA VAL A 115 14.08 -8.44 -3.22
C VAL A 115 13.31 -9.78 -3.20
N SER A 116 13.00 -10.30 -2.02
CA SER A 116 12.06 -11.41 -1.86
C SER A 116 10.73 -11.11 -2.56
N LYS A 117 10.05 -12.13 -3.09
CA LYS A 117 8.69 -11.97 -3.62
C LYS A 117 7.77 -11.46 -2.52
N PHE A 118 6.89 -10.52 -2.83
CA PHE A 118 6.11 -9.82 -1.82
C PHE A 118 4.69 -9.50 -2.29
N TYR A 119 3.79 -9.32 -1.33
CA TYR A 119 2.40 -8.95 -1.58
C TYR A 119 2.22 -7.43 -1.61
N SER A 120 2.87 -6.72 -0.68
CA SER A 120 2.82 -5.27 -0.56
C SER A 120 4.15 -4.71 -0.06
N ALA A 121 4.33 -3.40 -0.22
CA ALA A 121 5.52 -2.69 0.21
C ALA A 121 5.16 -1.37 0.88
N ALA A 122 5.95 -1.02 1.88
CA ALA A 122 5.93 0.27 2.54
C ALA A 122 7.36 0.76 2.73
N PHE A 123 7.53 2.01 3.14
CA PHE A 123 8.84 2.57 3.47
C PHE A 123 8.77 3.54 4.65
N LEU A 124 9.91 3.75 5.28
CA LEU A 124 10.11 4.75 6.32
C LEU A 124 11.30 5.65 5.98
N PRO A 125 11.09 6.97 5.91
CA PRO A 125 12.16 7.95 5.93
C PRO A 125 13.12 7.78 7.10
N ARG A 126 14.42 7.82 6.81
CA ARG A 126 15.52 7.93 7.77
C ARG A 126 16.45 9.06 7.32
N GLU A 127 17.31 9.53 8.22
CA GLU A 127 18.23 10.63 7.93
C GLU A 127 19.11 10.43 6.70
N LYS A 128 19.52 9.19 6.44
CA LYS A 128 20.51 8.88 5.40
C LYS A 128 19.97 7.98 4.28
N TYR A 129 18.80 7.38 4.46
CA TYR A 129 18.26 6.38 3.54
C TYR A 129 16.74 6.24 3.70
N LEU A 130 16.12 5.46 2.82
CA LEU A 130 14.74 4.99 3.00
C LEU A 130 14.81 3.52 3.43
N LEU A 131 14.19 3.20 4.56
CA LEU A 131 14.02 1.81 4.96
C LEU A 131 12.79 1.27 4.25
N TRP A 132 12.97 0.35 3.31
CA TRP A 132 11.88 -0.33 2.64
C TRP A 132 11.45 -1.56 3.42
N LEU A 133 10.15 -1.80 3.47
CA LEU A 133 9.51 -2.94 4.11
C LEU A 133 8.73 -3.71 3.06
N PHE A 134 9.04 -4.98 2.88
CA PHE A 134 8.34 -5.86 1.95
C PHE A 134 7.66 -6.98 2.71
N ALA A 135 6.32 -7.01 2.67
CA ALA A 135 5.52 -8.11 3.20
C ALA A 135 5.65 -9.32 2.28
N SER A 136 6.58 -10.21 2.62
CA SER A 136 7.09 -11.22 1.69
C SER A 136 6.25 -12.50 1.71
N THR A 137 6.26 -13.22 0.60
CA THR A 137 5.46 -14.45 0.42
C THR A 137 5.94 -15.62 1.30
N ASP A 138 7.09 -15.47 1.96
CA ASP A 138 7.67 -16.42 2.90
C ASP A 138 7.22 -16.20 4.36
N GLY A 139 6.31 -15.24 4.59
CA GLY A 139 5.76 -14.92 5.91
C GLY A 139 6.66 -14.00 6.75
N HIS A 140 7.69 -13.39 6.16
CA HIS A 140 8.55 -12.42 6.85
C HIS A 140 8.35 -11.02 6.29
N ILE A 141 8.72 -10.03 7.12
CA ILE A 141 8.96 -8.67 6.65
C ILE A 141 10.44 -8.52 6.35
N HIS A 142 10.75 -8.21 5.09
CA HIS A 142 12.10 -7.87 4.65
C HIS A 142 12.31 -6.35 4.76
N MET A 143 13.30 -5.96 5.52
CA MET A 143 13.69 -4.58 5.79
C MET A 143 14.99 -4.23 5.04
N VAL A 144 14.84 -3.50 3.93
CA VAL A 144 15.91 -3.22 2.96
C VAL A 144 16.28 -1.74 2.97
N ASP A 145 17.56 -1.42 3.17
CA ASP A 145 18.07 -0.03 3.23
C ASP A 145 18.96 0.36 2.05
N GLY A 146 19.19 -0.57 1.12
CA GLY A 146 20.11 -0.41 -0.02
C GLY A 146 21.49 -1.07 0.15
N ILE A 147 21.81 -1.52 1.36
CA ILE A 147 23.07 -2.20 1.73
C ILE A 147 22.78 -3.58 2.34
N THR A 148 21.77 -3.66 3.19
CA THR A 148 21.35 -4.83 3.97
C THR A 148 19.90 -5.18 3.65
N ASP A 149 19.59 -6.46 3.81
CA ASP A 149 18.24 -7.01 3.80
C ASP A 149 18.11 -7.81 5.12
N GLN A 150 17.33 -7.27 6.05
CA GLN A 150 17.10 -7.89 7.35
C GLN A 150 15.68 -8.44 7.39
N THR A 151 15.52 -9.67 7.83
CA THR A 151 14.21 -10.27 8.03
C THR A 151 13.75 -10.08 9.48
N SER A 152 12.46 -9.82 9.65
CA SER A 152 11.79 -9.93 10.93
C SER A 152 10.56 -10.81 10.80
N LYS A 153 10.38 -11.70 11.77
CA LYS A 153 9.19 -12.51 11.89
C LYS A 153 8.19 -11.73 12.74
N LEU A 154 7.34 -10.97 12.06
CA LEU A 154 6.20 -10.30 12.65
C LEU A 154 4.95 -11.11 12.32
N ASP A 155 3.96 -11.07 13.20
CA ASP A 155 2.62 -11.57 12.88
C ASP A 155 1.85 -10.57 11.98
N TRP A 156 2.56 -9.97 11.02
CA TRP A 156 1.94 -9.12 10.01
C TRP A 156 1.40 -10.01 8.89
N GLY A 157 0.26 -9.59 8.34
CA GLY A 157 -0.35 -10.15 7.16
C GLY A 157 0.36 -9.70 5.89
N SER A 158 -0.38 -9.78 4.78
CA SER A 158 0.17 -9.54 3.43
C SER A 158 0.25 -8.06 3.05
N ASP A 159 -0.28 -7.17 3.89
CA ASP A 159 -0.63 -5.81 3.49
C ASP A 159 -0.03 -4.80 4.48
N VAL A 160 0.84 -3.92 3.95
CA VAL A 160 1.48 -2.83 4.69
C VAL A 160 1.34 -1.50 3.95
N ALA A 161 1.23 -0.39 4.69
CA ALA A 161 1.13 0.95 4.12
C ALA A 161 1.91 1.99 4.94
N THR A 162 2.55 2.93 4.27
CA THR A 162 3.23 4.07 4.91
C THR A 162 2.26 5.22 5.12
N LEU A 163 2.21 5.79 6.31
CA LEU A 163 1.50 7.05 6.56
C LEU A 163 2.45 8.12 7.07
N LYS A 164 2.29 9.34 6.54
CA LYS A 164 2.87 10.56 7.08
C LYS A 164 1.86 11.17 8.05
N THR A 165 2.25 11.38 9.29
CA THR A 165 1.33 11.86 10.32
C THR A 165 1.97 12.97 11.14
N SER A 166 1.20 13.58 12.04
CA SER A 166 1.72 14.46 13.08
C SER A 166 2.04 13.71 14.39
N CYS A 167 1.93 12.38 14.39
CA CYS A 167 2.14 11.53 15.53
C CYS A 167 3.60 11.09 15.67
N GLY A 168 4.10 10.98 16.90
CA GLY A 168 5.41 10.41 17.20
C GLY A 168 6.52 10.96 16.31
N ALA A 169 7.22 10.07 15.58
CA ALA A 169 8.30 10.46 14.66
C ALA A 169 7.83 11.07 13.32
N GLY A 170 6.52 11.25 13.12
CA GLY A 170 5.92 11.84 11.91
C GLY A 170 5.63 10.85 10.77
N TRP A 171 6.01 9.58 10.95
CA TRP A 171 5.77 8.50 9.99
C TRP A 171 5.46 7.20 10.71
N GLN A 172 4.44 6.48 10.25
CA GLN A 172 4.05 5.17 10.78
C GLN A 172 3.85 4.17 9.64
N ILE A 173 4.00 2.89 9.97
CA ILE A 173 3.58 1.79 9.11
C ILE A 173 2.26 1.25 9.65
N LEU A 174 1.25 1.15 8.80
CA LEU A 174 0.11 0.30 9.05
C LEU A 174 0.45 -1.11 8.61
N GLY A 175 0.31 -2.08 9.50
CA GLY A 175 0.39 -3.51 9.19
C GLY A 175 -0.95 -4.17 9.42
N THR A 176 -1.35 -5.05 8.51
CA THR A 176 -2.48 -5.96 8.75
C THR A 176 -2.03 -7.12 9.63
N THR A 177 -2.97 -7.74 10.35
CA THR A 177 -2.77 -9.04 11.01
C THR A 177 -4.04 -9.86 10.84
N TYR A 178 -3.88 -11.16 10.57
CA TYR A 178 -4.99 -12.10 10.50
C TYR A 178 -5.22 -12.78 11.83
N HIS A 179 -6.48 -12.75 12.29
CA HIS A 179 -6.94 -13.57 13.40
C HIS A 179 -8.11 -14.44 12.93
N GLU A 180 -7.99 -15.75 13.14
CA GLU A 180 -8.96 -16.74 12.67
C GLU A 180 -10.36 -16.53 13.25
N GLU A 181 -10.44 -16.17 14.54
CA GLU A 181 -11.71 -16.03 15.27
C GLU A 181 -12.37 -14.65 15.11
N THR A 182 -11.57 -13.58 15.00
CA THR A 182 -12.08 -12.20 15.06
C THR A 182 -12.08 -11.48 13.70
N GLY A 183 -11.44 -12.05 12.69
CA GLY A 183 -11.19 -11.40 11.40
C GLY A 183 -9.87 -10.66 11.35
N ASP A 184 -9.62 -9.97 10.24
CA ASP A 184 -8.42 -9.17 10.07
C ASP A 184 -8.46 -7.89 10.90
N SER A 185 -7.28 -7.42 11.29
CA SER A 185 -7.09 -6.14 11.98
C SER A 185 -6.00 -5.31 11.32
N VAL A 186 -6.01 -4.00 11.57
CA VAL A 186 -4.93 -3.07 11.20
C VAL A 186 -4.40 -2.40 12.46
N ARG A 187 -3.07 -2.27 12.54
CA ARG A 187 -2.40 -1.54 13.62
C ARG A 187 -1.28 -0.67 13.09
N ALA A 188 -1.05 0.47 13.75
CA ALA A 188 0.07 1.36 13.46
C ALA A 188 1.32 0.96 14.25
N TYR A 189 2.46 1.05 13.57
CA TYR A 189 3.78 0.72 14.09
C TYR A 189 4.78 1.85 13.81
N GLU A 190 5.66 2.07 14.78
CA GLU A 190 6.95 2.73 14.57
C GLU A 190 8.04 1.66 14.51
N ILE A 191 9.18 1.98 13.91
CA ILE A 191 10.26 0.98 13.71
C ILE A 191 11.61 1.57 14.13
N PRO A 192 11.79 1.92 15.42
CA PRO A 192 13.09 2.32 15.93
C PRO A 192 14.10 1.18 15.71
N ASP A 193 15.30 1.51 15.22
CA ASP A 193 16.40 0.54 15.07
C ASP A 193 16.06 -0.80 14.38
N ARG A 194 15.09 -0.78 13.45
CA ARG A 194 14.58 -1.98 12.74
C ARG A 194 13.83 -2.98 13.62
N ASP A 195 13.36 -2.53 14.78
CA ASP A 195 12.49 -3.28 15.66
C ASP A 195 11.07 -2.67 15.64
N PRO A 196 10.08 -3.35 15.05
CA PRO A 196 8.72 -2.82 14.95
C PRO A 196 8.02 -2.78 16.31
N VAL A 197 7.58 -1.58 16.71
CA VAL A 197 6.87 -1.31 17.96
C VAL A 197 5.45 -0.84 17.62
N ALA A 198 4.45 -1.52 18.17
CA ALA A 198 3.06 -1.11 18.06
C ALA A 198 2.82 0.22 18.79
N VAL A 199 2.24 1.20 18.09
CA VAL A 199 1.95 2.54 18.63
C VAL A 199 0.47 2.90 18.63
N SER A 200 -0.39 1.95 18.27
CA SER A 200 -1.85 2.09 18.37
C SER A 200 -2.51 0.80 18.89
N ALA A 201 -3.77 0.92 19.31
CA ALA A 201 -4.66 -0.24 19.38
C ALA A 201 -4.87 -0.82 17.98
N ALA A 202 -5.26 -2.11 17.91
CA ALA A 202 -5.73 -2.70 16.66
C ALA A 202 -7.14 -2.19 16.33
N VAL A 203 -7.39 -1.95 15.05
CA VAL A 203 -8.73 -1.73 14.49
C VAL A 203 -9.16 -3.05 13.89
N ASP A 204 -10.12 -3.70 14.54
CA ASP A 204 -10.65 -4.99 14.10
C ASP A 204 -11.77 -4.80 13.06
N PHE A 205 -11.72 -5.59 11.99
CA PHE A 205 -12.79 -5.68 11.01
C PHE A 205 -13.57 -6.97 11.29
N SER A 206 -14.52 -6.92 12.21
CA SER A 206 -15.28 -8.09 12.66
C SER A 206 -15.84 -8.90 11.48
N ASN A 207 -15.45 -10.18 11.38
CA ASN A 207 -15.80 -11.10 10.27
C ASN A 207 -15.41 -10.59 8.86
N GLY A 208 -14.47 -9.65 8.80
CA GLY A 208 -13.91 -9.08 7.58
C GLY A 208 -12.54 -9.66 7.25
N GLU A 209 -12.28 -9.81 5.96
CA GLU A 209 -10.97 -10.16 5.41
C GLU A 209 -10.42 -8.94 4.65
N ILE A 210 -9.29 -8.38 5.08
CA ILE A 210 -8.59 -7.31 4.38
C ILE A 210 -7.96 -7.92 3.13
N THR A 211 -8.43 -7.45 1.98
CA THR A 211 -7.98 -7.90 0.66
C THR A 211 -6.96 -6.95 0.04
N ALA A 212 -6.90 -5.71 0.53
CA ALA A 212 -5.89 -4.73 0.16
C ALA A 212 -5.78 -3.61 1.20
N LEU A 213 -4.56 -3.11 1.40
CA LEU A 213 -4.28 -1.89 2.16
C LEU A 213 -3.30 -1.02 1.36
N TRP A 214 -3.60 0.27 1.18
CA TRP A 214 -2.64 1.19 0.57
C TRP A 214 -2.81 2.63 1.06
N THR A 215 -1.71 3.38 1.01
CA THR A 215 -1.67 4.81 1.30
C THR A 215 -2.36 5.63 0.20
N GLU A 216 -3.20 6.59 0.59
CA GLU A 216 -3.87 7.52 -0.33
C GLU A 216 -2.94 8.62 -0.88
N ALA A 217 -3.46 9.37 -1.85
CA ALA A 217 -2.75 10.43 -2.57
C ALA A 217 -2.36 11.67 -1.75
N ASN A 218 -2.74 11.75 -0.46
CA ASN A 218 -2.26 12.78 0.47
C ASN A 218 -1.26 12.25 1.51
N SER A 219 -0.99 10.94 1.51
CA SER A 219 -0.08 10.23 2.43
C SER A 219 -0.44 10.20 3.91
N ASP A 220 -1.46 10.92 4.34
CA ASP A 220 -1.92 11.01 5.74
C ASP A 220 -3.01 9.98 6.09
N THR A 221 -3.62 9.37 5.08
CA THR A 221 -4.62 8.32 5.20
C THR A 221 -4.30 7.09 4.34
N ALA A 222 -4.88 5.96 4.70
CA ALA A 222 -4.84 4.72 3.93
C ALA A 222 -6.26 4.24 3.62
N ILE A 223 -6.43 3.50 2.52
CA ILE A 223 -7.64 2.74 2.23
C ILE A 223 -7.40 1.28 2.58
N ALA A 224 -8.29 0.71 3.37
CA ALA A 224 -8.44 -0.73 3.55
C ALA A 224 -9.68 -1.20 2.78
N VAL A 225 -9.53 -2.24 1.96
CA VAL A 225 -10.66 -2.91 1.30
C VAL A 225 -10.90 -4.24 1.99
N VAL A 226 -12.09 -4.38 2.56
CA VAL A 226 -12.47 -5.50 3.41
C VAL A 226 -13.60 -6.27 2.75
N ARG A 227 -13.40 -7.57 2.59
CA ARG A 227 -14.44 -8.50 2.17
C ARG A 227 -15.19 -8.99 3.40
N ASN A 228 -16.48 -8.68 3.48
CA ASN A 228 -17.36 -9.22 4.51
C ASN A 228 -17.59 -10.73 4.21
N ARG A 229 -17.20 -11.60 5.15
CA ARG A 229 -17.28 -13.07 4.93
C ARG A 229 -18.71 -13.61 4.90
N GLU A 230 -19.65 -12.93 5.56
CA GLU A 230 -21.06 -13.34 5.63
C GLU A 230 -21.82 -13.03 4.34
N THR A 231 -21.61 -11.83 3.79
CA THR A 231 -22.34 -11.34 2.61
C THR A 231 -21.56 -11.52 1.31
N GLY A 232 -20.25 -11.74 1.39
CA GLY A 232 -19.32 -11.77 0.26
C GLY A 232 -19.08 -10.42 -0.40
N ARG A 233 -19.64 -9.32 0.13
CA ARG A 233 -19.49 -7.97 -0.40
C ARG A 233 -18.19 -7.31 0.08
N TYR A 234 -17.75 -6.31 -0.66
CA TYR A 234 -16.57 -5.52 -0.32
C TYR A 234 -16.97 -4.15 0.23
N GLU A 235 -16.24 -3.70 1.24
CA GLU A 235 -16.36 -2.39 1.86
C GLU A 235 -15.00 -1.71 1.86
N ALA A 236 -14.98 -0.39 1.66
CA ALA A 236 -13.75 0.40 1.69
C ALA A 236 -13.77 1.34 2.89
N PHE A 237 -12.71 1.29 3.68
CA PHE A 237 -12.52 2.11 4.88
C PHE A 237 -11.34 3.04 4.67
N ARG A 238 -11.53 4.32 5.02
CA ARG A 238 -10.44 5.27 5.13
C ARG A 238 -9.90 5.27 6.56
N LEU A 239 -8.63 4.93 6.71
CA LEU A 239 -7.91 4.86 7.97
C LEU A 239 -7.01 6.08 8.12
N ALA A 240 -7.03 6.69 9.29
CA ALA A 240 -6.17 7.79 9.68
C ALA A 240 -5.58 7.51 11.06
N VAL A 241 -4.35 7.96 11.31
CA VAL A 241 -3.75 7.88 12.65
C VAL A 241 -4.00 9.20 13.36
N ALA A 242 -4.64 9.12 14.53
CA ALA A 242 -4.88 10.26 15.40
C ALA A 242 -4.10 10.08 16.71
N CYS A 243 -3.47 11.15 17.18
CA CYS A 243 -2.79 11.17 18.46
C CYS A 243 -3.64 11.86 19.52
N SER A 244 -3.78 11.23 20.68
CA SER A 244 -4.14 11.93 21.90
C SER A 244 -2.98 12.84 22.31
N GLN A 245 -3.27 14.13 22.52
CA GLN A 245 -2.36 15.06 23.17
C GLN A 245 -2.05 14.63 24.60
#